data_AF-A0A1F8WUT3-F1
#
_entry.id   AF-A0A1F8WUT3-F1
#
_cell.length_a   1.000
_cell.length_b   1.000
_cell.length_c   1.000
_cell.angle_alpha   90.00
_cell.angle_beta   90.00
_cell.angle_gamma   90.00
#
_symmetry.space_group_name_H-M   'P 1'
#
loop_
_entity.id
_entity.type
_entity.pdbx_description
1 polymer ?
#
loop_
_entity_poly.entity_id
_entity_poly.type
_entity_poly.pdbx_seq_one_letter_code
_entity_poly.pdbx_strand_id
1 'polypeptide(L)'
;MIIILITFFAFLIPVGIYLWREWKKNKDKEAKEGLVPKKKEPLSIAGLVRVSVLLFIMAVPIYFFSDLPYSYYPKDDGLLKIAFKHSGTRVADCDEADLIKKEGDRYRQQLKDTRQVRMSIEKLAKCPRERNPVVIELFIDGQKVLDKSYSPTGLKKDMASYIYDEFPVPPGVHSFRVLLYDTGRKDTPAYALDEKSVVKPREVKVVWFSDKADALILE
;
A
#
# COMPACT_ATOMS: atom_id res chain seq x y z
N MET A 1 15.80 -9.90 -4.10
CA MET A 1 17.13 -10.05 -4.74
C MET A 1 17.49 -11.52 -5.01
N ILE A 2 17.32 -12.43 -4.04
CA ILE A 2 17.64 -13.87 -4.19
C ILE A 2 16.81 -14.56 -5.30
N ILE A 3 15.51 -14.23 -5.44
CA ILE A 3 14.63 -14.83 -6.46
C ILE A 3 15.03 -14.42 -7.89
N ILE A 4 15.52 -13.20 -8.08
CA ILE A 4 16.01 -12.70 -9.37
C ILE A 4 17.32 -13.42 -9.75
N LEU A 5 18.18 -13.67 -8.76
CA LEU A 5 19.42 -14.42 -9.00
C LEU A 5 19.13 -15.87 -9.41
N ILE A 6 18.19 -16.54 -8.74
CA ILE A 6 17.80 -17.93 -9.03
C ILE A 6 17.21 -18.05 -10.43
N THR A 7 16.34 -17.13 -10.83
CA THR A 7 15.75 -17.12 -12.18
C THR A 7 16.77 -16.83 -13.27
N PHE A 8 17.74 -15.96 -13.01
CA PHE A 8 18.84 -15.65 -13.93
C PHE A 8 19.75 -16.86 -14.16
N PHE A 9 20.13 -17.57 -13.09
CA PHE A 9 20.93 -18.80 -13.21
C PHE A 9 20.15 -19.96 -13.84
N ALA A 10 18.84 -20.08 -13.56
CA ALA A 10 17.99 -21.09 -14.19
C ALA A 10 17.91 -20.94 -15.72
N PHE A 11 18.12 -19.73 -16.26
CA PHE A 11 18.12 -19.48 -17.70
C PHE A 11 19.51 -19.58 -18.34
N LEU A 12 20.56 -19.14 -17.64
CA LEU A 12 21.93 -19.17 -18.17
C LEU A 12 22.57 -20.55 -18.14
N ILE A 13 22.27 -21.37 -17.12
CA ILE A 13 22.87 -22.71 -16.99
C ILE A 13 22.48 -23.62 -18.16
N PRO A 14 21.19 -23.73 -18.58
CA PRO A 14 20.80 -24.54 -19.74
C PRO A 14 21.43 -24.04 -21.05
N VAL A 15 21.50 -22.73 -21.25
CA VAL A 15 22.12 -22.12 -22.44
C VAL A 15 23.62 -22.41 -22.47
N GLY A 16 24.30 -22.28 -21.33
CA GLY A 16 25.71 -22.64 -21.19
C GLY A 16 25.98 -24.13 -21.46
N ILE A 17 25.13 -25.01 -20.95
CA ILE A 17 25.22 -26.46 -21.20
C ILE A 17 24.97 -26.78 -22.68
N TYR A 18 24.01 -26.11 -23.33
CA TYR A 18 23.72 -26.29 -24.75
C TYR A 18 24.91 -25.86 -25.61
N LEU A 19 25.44 -24.66 -25.39
CA LEU A 19 26.61 -24.14 -26.11
C LEU A 19 27.85 -25.01 -25.88
N TRP A 20 28.05 -25.53 -24.67
CA TRP A 20 29.16 -26.45 -24.38
C TRP A 20 29.00 -27.80 -25.10
N ARG A 21 27.78 -28.36 -25.15
CA ARG A 21 27.51 -29.59 -25.92
C ARG A 21 27.71 -29.38 -27.41
N GLU A 22 27.27 -28.25 -27.95
CA GLU A 22 27.42 -27.93 -29.37
C GLU A 22 28.89 -27.72 -29.74
N TRP A 23 29.63 -27.00 -28.90
CA TRP A 23 31.08 -26.82 -29.05
C TRP A 23 31.82 -28.16 -29.01
N LYS A 24 31.51 -29.02 -28.03
CA LYS A 24 32.13 -30.35 -27.92
C LYS A 24 31.81 -31.23 -29.12
N LYS A 25 30.55 -31.22 -29.58
CA LYS A 25 30.12 -31.96 -30.78
C LYS A 25 30.84 -31.48 -32.04
N ASN A 26 31.06 -30.17 -32.18
CA ASN A 26 31.81 -29.63 -33.30
C ASN A 26 33.29 -30.02 -33.23
N LYS A 27 33.91 -29.98 -32.04
CA LYS A 27 35.29 -30.48 -31.83
C LYS A 27 35.45 -31.95 -32.15
N ASP A 28 34.51 -32.79 -31.72
CA ASP A 28 34.54 -34.23 -31.98
C ASP A 28 34.33 -34.55 -33.47
N LYS A 29 33.54 -33.73 -34.18
CA LYS A 29 33.40 -33.81 -35.65
C LYS A 29 34.67 -33.37 -36.37
N GLU A 30 35.27 -32.26 -35.94
CA GLU A 30 36.56 -31.77 -36.45
C GLU A 30 37.67 -32.82 -36.26
N ALA A 31 37.69 -33.52 -35.13
CA ALA A 31 38.66 -34.58 -34.83
C ALA A 31 38.43 -35.88 -35.63
N LYS A 32 37.17 -36.22 -35.97
CA LYS A 32 36.82 -37.45 -36.69
C LYS A 32 36.92 -37.33 -38.21
N GLU A 33 36.61 -36.15 -38.77
CA GLU A 33 36.53 -35.98 -40.22
C GLU A 33 37.80 -35.34 -40.82
N GLY A 34 38.79 -34.94 -40.01
CA GLY A 34 40.04 -34.33 -40.50
C GLY A 34 39.81 -33.06 -41.33
N LEU A 35 38.62 -32.45 -41.21
CA LEU A 35 38.22 -31.29 -41.97
C LEU A 35 38.98 -30.07 -41.45
N VAL A 36 39.79 -29.47 -42.34
CA VAL A 36 40.41 -28.15 -42.16
C VAL A 36 39.38 -27.20 -41.56
N PRO A 37 39.71 -26.40 -40.52
CA PRO A 37 38.75 -25.51 -39.87
C PRO A 37 38.03 -24.71 -40.95
N LYS A 38 36.70 -24.87 -41.04
CA LYS A 38 35.88 -24.22 -42.06
C LYS A 38 36.22 -22.73 -41.99
N LYS A 39 36.90 -22.20 -43.02
CA LYS A 39 37.35 -20.81 -43.08
C LYS A 39 36.17 -19.95 -42.66
N LYS A 40 36.29 -19.22 -41.54
CA LYS A 40 35.20 -18.41 -40.99
C LYS A 40 34.62 -17.62 -42.15
N GLU A 41 33.42 -17.99 -42.58
CA GLU A 41 32.78 -17.35 -43.71
C GLU A 41 32.70 -15.86 -43.36
N PRO A 42 33.22 -14.97 -44.23
CA PRO A 42 33.24 -13.55 -43.90
C PRO A 42 31.80 -13.15 -43.61
N LEU A 43 31.60 -12.45 -42.49
CA LEU A 43 30.26 -11.98 -42.11
C LEU A 43 29.64 -11.31 -43.34
N SER A 44 28.55 -11.88 -43.83
CA SER A 44 27.88 -11.33 -45.00
C SER A 44 27.43 -9.91 -44.65
N ILE A 45 27.89 -8.93 -45.42
CA ILE A 45 27.51 -7.51 -45.25
C ILE A 45 25.98 -7.39 -45.25
N ALA A 46 25.30 -8.18 -46.07
CA ALA A 46 23.84 -8.26 -46.10
C ALA A 46 23.23 -8.79 -44.78
N GLY A 47 23.90 -9.74 -44.11
CA GLY A 47 23.50 -10.23 -42.79
C GLY A 47 23.66 -9.16 -41.71
N LEU A 48 24.77 -8.41 -41.75
CA LEU A 48 25.03 -7.32 -40.80
C LEU A 48 24.02 -6.19 -40.98
N VAL A 49 23.73 -5.78 -42.23
CA VAL A 49 22.70 -4.79 -42.54
C VAL A 49 21.32 -5.23 -42.02
N ARG A 50 20.94 -6.50 -42.21
CA ARG A 50 19.66 -7.03 -41.70
C ARG A 50 19.57 -6.95 -40.19
N VAL A 51 20.60 -7.37 -39.46
CA VAL A 51 20.63 -7.32 -37.99
C VAL A 51 20.57 -5.87 -37.51
N SER A 52 21.34 -4.97 -38.10
CA SER A 52 21.33 -3.54 -37.76
C SER A 52 19.96 -2.90 -38.01
N VAL A 53 19.30 -3.20 -39.13
CA VAL A 53 17.94 -2.71 -39.43
C VAL A 53 16.93 -3.23 -38.40
N LEU A 54 17.02 -4.51 -38.04
CA LEU A 54 16.10 -5.13 -37.07
C LEU A 54 16.27 -4.51 -35.68
N LEU A 55 17.51 -4.29 -35.24
CA LEU A 55 17.80 -3.57 -33.99
C LEU A 55 17.35 -2.12 -34.03
N PHE A 56 17.53 -1.43 -35.16
CA PHE A 56 17.11 -0.05 -35.32
C PHE A 56 15.57 0.09 -35.25
N ILE A 57 14.84 -0.80 -35.92
CA ILE A 57 13.36 -0.83 -35.88
C ILE A 57 12.84 -1.01 -34.45
N MET A 58 13.55 -1.77 -33.61
CA MET A 58 13.19 -1.93 -32.20
C MET A 58 13.61 -0.74 -31.33
N ALA A 59 14.79 -0.16 -31.59
CA ALA A 59 15.34 0.94 -30.79
C ALA A 59 14.59 2.27 -30.99
N VAL A 60 14.11 2.54 -32.20
CA VAL A 60 13.39 3.77 -32.54
C VAL A 60 12.15 3.99 -31.67
N PRO A 61 11.16 3.07 -31.61
CA PRO A 61 10.00 3.27 -30.74
C PRO A 61 10.41 3.38 -29.27
N ILE A 62 11.36 2.58 -28.79
CA ILE A 62 11.83 2.68 -27.39
C ILE A 62 12.35 4.09 -27.08
N TYR A 63 13.15 4.68 -27.97
CA TYR A 63 13.66 6.05 -27.81
C TYR A 63 12.54 7.10 -27.90
N PHE A 64 11.62 6.98 -28.86
CA PHE A 64 10.51 7.94 -28.98
C PHE A 64 9.51 7.85 -27.84
N PHE A 65 9.29 6.66 -27.29
CA PHE A 65 8.35 6.42 -26.19
C PHE A 65 9.00 6.56 -24.80
N SER A 66 10.32 6.73 -24.68
CA SER A 66 10.99 6.86 -23.38
C SER A 66 10.64 8.15 -22.64
N ASP A 67 10.45 9.23 -23.39
CA ASP A 67 10.27 10.58 -22.82
C ASP A 67 8.80 10.98 -22.72
N LEU A 68 7.87 10.08 -23.02
CA LEU A 68 6.44 10.35 -22.95
C LEU A 68 6.04 10.59 -21.48
N PRO A 69 5.72 11.85 -21.09
CA PRO A 69 5.45 12.17 -19.71
C PRO A 69 4.05 11.67 -19.35
N TYR A 70 3.97 10.50 -18.73
CA TYR A 70 2.74 10.00 -18.14
C TYR A 70 2.53 10.63 -16.76
N SER A 71 1.49 11.44 -16.62
CA SER A 71 1.05 11.93 -15.32
C SER A 71 -0.37 11.43 -15.07
N TYR A 72 -0.56 10.76 -13.94
CA TYR A 72 -1.91 10.36 -13.49
C TYR A 72 -2.75 11.58 -13.08
N TYR A 73 -2.09 12.67 -12.70
CA TYR A 73 -2.73 13.91 -12.25
C TYR A 73 -2.54 15.03 -13.30
N PRO A 74 -3.52 15.93 -13.45
CA PRO A 74 -3.35 17.13 -14.27
C PRO A 74 -2.14 17.93 -13.79
N LYS A 75 -1.28 18.41 -14.70
CA LYS A 75 0.01 19.03 -14.37
C LYS A 75 -0.11 20.32 -13.53
N ASP A 76 -1.27 20.95 -13.57
CA ASP A 76 -1.52 22.27 -12.99
C ASP A 76 -2.39 22.21 -11.74
N ASP A 77 -3.07 21.10 -11.49
CA ASP A 77 -3.96 20.99 -10.32
C ASP A 77 -3.15 20.88 -9.02
N GLY A 78 -3.74 21.39 -7.95
CA GLY A 78 -3.33 21.03 -6.60
C GLY A 78 -3.94 19.69 -6.19
N LEU A 79 -3.55 19.21 -5.01
CA LEU A 79 -3.99 17.92 -4.49
C LEU A 79 -4.42 18.07 -3.04
N LEU A 80 -5.66 17.67 -2.73
CA LEU A 80 -6.11 17.52 -1.35
C LEU A 80 -5.95 16.06 -0.94
N LYS A 81 -5.18 15.80 0.12
CA LYS A 81 -5.01 14.48 0.72
C LYS A 81 -5.69 14.43 2.06
N ILE A 82 -6.43 13.36 2.33
CA ILE A 82 -6.90 13.04 3.67
C ILE A 82 -6.08 11.85 4.13
N ALA A 83 -5.22 12.04 5.14
CA ALA A 83 -4.29 11.01 5.58
C ALA A 83 -4.06 11.06 7.09
N PHE A 84 -4.74 10.18 7.83
CA PHE A 84 -4.54 10.02 9.26
C PHE A 84 -5.06 8.67 9.74
N LYS A 85 -4.72 8.32 10.98
CA LYS A 85 -5.33 7.19 11.69
C LYS A 85 -6.32 7.75 12.71
N HIS A 86 -7.49 7.14 12.83
CA HIS A 86 -8.44 7.48 13.89
C HIS A 86 -9.05 6.20 14.45
N SER A 87 -9.30 6.19 15.76
CA SER A 87 -9.90 5.04 16.41
C SER A 87 -11.37 5.30 16.65
N GLY A 88 -12.23 4.48 16.03
CA GLY A 88 -13.66 4.47 16.33
C GLY A 88 -13.94 4.21 17.81
N THR A 89 -15.11 4.63 18.28
CA THR A 89 -15.60 4.28 19.61
C THR A 89 -15.77 2.75 19.71
N ARG A 90 -15.78 2.23 20.93
CA ARG A 90 -16.00 0.79 21.14
C ARG A 90 -17.45 0.44 20.79
N VAL A 91 -17.65 -0.72 20.16
CA VAL A 91 -18.99 -1.21 19.82
C VAL A 91 -19.82 -1.48 21.07
N ALA A 92 -19.17 -1.97 22.12
CA ALA A 92 -19.78 -2.24 23.42
C ALA A 92 -19.09 -1.40 24.50
N ASP A 93 -19.88 -0.64 25.24
CA ASP A 93 -19.44 0.01 26.47
C ASP A 93 -19.25 -1.06 27.55
N CYS A 94 -17.98 -1.35 27.84
CA CYS A 94 -17.57 -2.32 28.85
C CYS A 94 -16.59 -1.65 29.80
N ASP A 95 -16.99 -1.49 31.06
CA ASP A 95 -16.11 -1.02 32.12
C ASP A 95 -15.16 -2.16 32.54
N GLU A 96 -13.97 -2.15 31.95
CA GLU A 96 -12.90 -3.10 32.26
C GLU A 96 -12.50 -3.02 33.74
N ALA A 97 -12.51 -1.82 34.35
CA ALA A 97 -12.06 -1.64 35.72
C ALA A 97 -13.04 -2.28 36.72
N ASP A 98 -14.34 -2.11 36.50
CA ASP A 98 -15.38 -2.72 37.33
C ASP A 98 -15.38 -4.26 37.22
N LEU A 99 -15.15 -4.80 36.02
CA LEU A 99 -15.03 -6.25 35.81
C LEU A 99 -13.78 -6.83 36.48
N ILE A 100 -12.64 -6.14 36.36
CA ILE A 100 -11.41 -6.51 37.05
C ILE A 100 -11.61 -6.49 38.57
N LYS A 101 -12.28 -5.46 39.10
CA LYS A 101 -12.56 -5.34 40.53
C LYS A 101 -13.44 -6.49 41.03
N LYS A 102 -14.55 -6.77 40.35
CA LYS A 102 -15.47 -7.88 40.71
C LYS A 102 -14.77 -9.24 40.69
N GLU A 103 -13.99 -9.54 39.65
CA GLU A 103 -13.28 -10.82 39.59
C GLU A 103 -12.11 -10.89 40.58
N GLY A 104 -11.45 -9.75 40.86
CA GLY A 104 -10.42 -9.64 41.89
C GLY A 104 -10.97 -9.90 43.30
N ASP A 105 -12.13 -9.33 43.63
CA ASP A 105 -12.79 -9.57 44.92
C ASP A 105 -13.25 -11.02 45.07
N ARG A 106 -13.81 -11.62 44.01
CA ARG A 106 -14.14 -13.06 43.95
C ARG A 106 -12.89 -13.92 44.19
N TYR A 107 -11.78 -13.60 43.52
CA TYR A 107 -10.53 -14.33 43.67
C TYR A 107 -10.00 -14.28 45.10
N ARG A 108 -10.04 -13.10 45.74
CA ARG A 108 -9.66 -12.94 47.16
C ARG A 108 -10.55 -13.75 48.10
N GLN A 109 -11.86 -13.80 47.86
CA GLN A 109 -12.78 -14.60 48.67
C GLN A 109 -12.47 -16.10 48.53
N GLN A 110 -12.34 -16.60 47.30
CA GLN A 110 -12.08 -18.02 47.06
C GLN A 110 -10.68 -18.46 47.55
N LEU A 111 -9.68 -17.57 47.52
CA LEU A 111 -8.36 -17.85 48.08
C LEU A 111 -8.40 -18.10 49.59
N LYS A 112 -9.27 -17.38 50.32
CA LYS A 112 -9.46 -17.58 51.77
C LYS A 112 -10.03 -18.97 52.07
N ASP A 113 -10.96 -19.44 51.24
CA ASP A 113 -11.67 -20.70 51.48
C ASP A 113 -10.88 -21.93 51.03
N THR A 114 -10.25 -21.89 49.84
CA THR A 114 -9.76 -23.13 49.18
C THR A 114 -8.23 -23.22 49.07
N ARG A 115 -7.46 -22.15 49.40
CA ARG A 115 -5.98 -22.03 49.29
C ARG A 115 -5.34 -22.34 47.91
N GLN A 116 -6.08 -22.92 46.97
CA GLN A 116 -5.68 -23.17 45.60
C GLN A 116 -6.78 -22.66 44.67
N VAL A 117 -6.57 -21.47 44.12
CA VAL A 117 -7.48 -20.88 43.14
C VAL A 117 -6.66 -20.40 41.96
N ARG A 118 -7.06 -20.82 40.76
CA ARG A 118 -6.52 -20.30 39.50
C ARG A 118 -7.32 -19.08 39.09
N MET A 119 -6.62 -17.99 38.79
CA MET A 119 -7.23 -16.80 38.23
C MET A 119 -7.74 -17.11 36.81
N SER A 120 -9.03 -16.90 36.55
CA SER A 120 -9.61 -17.10 35.22
C SER A 120 -9.47 -15.83 34.38
N ILE A 121 -8.36 -15.73 33.64
CA ILE A 121 -8.10 -14.59 32.74
C ILE A 121 -9.11 -14.54 31.59
N GLU A 122 -9.72 -15.68 31.25
CA GLU A 122 -10.75 -15.79 30.21
C GLU A 122 -11.98 -14.93 30.48
N LYS A 123 -12.33 -14.68 31.76
CA LYS A 123 -13.44 -13.79 32.11
C LYS A 123 -13.11 -12.32 31.93
N LEU A 124 -11.82 -11.94 32.03
CA LEU A 124 -11.35 -10.60 31.71
C LEU A 124 -11.40 -10.33 30.19
N ALA A 125 -11.34 -11.39 29.37
CA ALA A 125 -11.48 -11.31 27.91
C ALA A 125 -12.93 -11.11 27.44
N LYS A 126 -13.92 -11.01 28.34
CA LYS A 126 -15.34 -10.82 27.98
C LYS A 126 -15.66 -9.40 27.50
N CYS A 127 -14.85 -8.40 27.78
CA CYS A 127 -15.05 -7.06 27.20
C CYS A 127 -14.72 -7.10 25.71
N PRO A 128 -15.69 -6.86 24.81
CA PRO A 128 -15.39 -6.71 23.39
C PRO A 128 -14.52 -5.48 23.20
N ARG A 129 -13.38 -5.66 22.54
CA ARG A 129 -12.47 -4.55 22.18
C ARG A 129 -12.68 -4.08 20.74
N GLU A 130 -13.66 -4.65 20.04
CA GLU A 130 -14.04 -4.26 18.68
C GLU A 130 -14.45 -2.79 18.64
N ARG A 131 -13.96 -2.09 17.63
CA ARG A 131 -14.24 -0.67 17.39
C ARG A 131 -15.21 -0.51 16.23
N ASN A 132 -15.97 0.57 16.28
CA ASN A 132 -16.81 0.99 15.18
C ASN A 132 -15.95 1.42 13.98
N PRO A 133 -16.42 1.20 12.74
CA PRO A 133 -15.80 1.79 11.58
C PRO A 133 -15.92 3.31 11.61
N VAL A 134 -14.94 3.98 11.03
CA VAL A 134 -14.90 5.44 10.92
C VAL A 134 -15.45 5.83 9.56
N VAL A 135 -16.36 6.81 9.50
CA VAL A 135 -16.90 7.34 8.24
C VAL A 135 -16.39 8.75 8.02
N ILE A 136 -15.92 9.04 6.82
CA ILE A 136 -15.52 10.39 6.39
C ILE A 136 -16.47 10.86 5.30
N GLU A 137 -16.95 12.08 5.46
CA GLU A 137 -17.50 12.87 4.36
C GLU A 137 -16.62 14.07 4.07
N LEU A 138 -16.33 14.30 2.79
CA LEU A 138 -15.62 15.48 2.31
C LEU A 138 -16.53 16.24 1.35
N PHE A 139 -16.63 17.54 1.57
CA PHE A 139 -17.25 18.48 0.66
C PHE A 139 -16.20 19.50 0.20
N ILE A 140 -16.14 19.72 -1.11
CA ILE A 140 -15.34 20.77 -1.75
C ILE A 140 -16.33 21.71 -2.42
N ASP A 141 -16.33 22.99 -2.05
CA ASP A 141 -17.23 24.01 -2.61
C ASP A 141 -18.71 23.65 -2.53
N GLY A 142 -19.09 22.98 -1.43
CA GLY A 142 -20.45 22.51 -1.17
C GLY A 142 -20.83 21.21 -1.88
N GLN A 143 -19.99 20.68 -2.77
CA GLN A 143 -20.22 19.38 -3.42
C GLN A 143 -19.60 18.25 -2.61
N LYS A 144 -20.38 17.20 -2.31
CA LYS A 144 -19.86 16.00 -1.66
C LYS A 144 -19.00 15.19 -2.62
N VAL A 145 -17.72 15.05 -2.32
CA VAL A 145 -16.74 14.32 -3.14
C VAL A 145 -16.30 13.00 -2.51
N LEU A 146 -16.45 12.84 -1.18
CA LEU A 146 -16.17 11.59 -0.47
C LEU A 146 -17.31 11.26 0.49
N ASP A 147 -17.65 9.98 0.53
CA ASP A 147 -18.54 9.38 1.53
C ASP A 147 -18.12 7.91 1.68
N LYS A 148 -17.21 7.64 2.62
CA LYS A 148 -16.54 6.33 2.71
C LYS A 148 -16.36 5.90 4.16
N SER A 149 -16.56 4.60 4.37
CA SER A 149 -16.38 3.93 5.66
C SER A 149 -15.05 3.17 5.69
N TYR A 150 -14.26 3.37 6.74
CA TYR A 150 -12.96 2.75 6.97
C TYR A 150 -13.05 1.81 8.16
N SER A 151 -12.96 0.52 7.86
CA SER A 151 -12.99 -0.53 8.87
C SER A 151 -11.75 -0.49 9.79
N PRO A 152 -11.90 -0.80 11.08
CA PRO A 152 -10.78 -0.90 12.00
C PRO A 152 -9.88 -2.06 11.61
N THR A 153 -8.60 -1.93 11.91
CA THR A 153 -7.59 -2.97 11.63
C THR A 153 -7.43 -3.94 12.81
N GLY A 154 -6.70 -5.03 12.58
CA GLY A 154 -6.44 -6.08 13.57
C GLY A 154 -7.38 -7.29 13.44
N LEU A 155 -6.94 -8.44 13.97
CA LEU A 155 -7.68 -9.71 13.89
C LEU A 155 -9.07 -9.63 14.53
N LYS A 156 -9.21 -8.80 15.57
CA LYS A 156 -10.46 -8.56 16.30
C LYS A 156 -11.04 -7.16 16.05
N LYS A 157 -10.53 -6.43 15.05
CA LYS A 157 -10.90 -5.04 14.72
C LYS A 157 -10.83 -4.09 15.93
N ASP A 158 -9.79 -4.25 16.73
CA ASP A 158 -9.56 -3.51 17.98
C ASP A 158 -8.56 -2.35 17.83
N MET A 159 -7.96 -2.22 16.65
CA MET A 159 -7.00 -1.16 16.33
C MET A 159 -7.66 0.00 15.57
N ALA A 160 -6.87 1.03 15.27
CA ALA A 160 -7.34 2.20 14.53
C ALA A 160 -7.74 1.86 13.09
N SER A 161 -8.63 2.69 12.54
CA SER A 161 -8.88 2.77 11.11
C SER A 161 -7.82 3.69 10.48
N TYR A 162 -7.35 3.34 9.29
CA TYR A 162 -6.44 4.16 8.50
C TYR A 162 -7.21 4.80 7.36
N ILE A 163 -7.17 6.13 7.30
CA ILE A 163 -7.85 6.94 6.31
C ILE A 163 -6.81 7.41 5.30
N TYR A 164 -7.07 7.16 4.02
CA TYR A 164 -6.24 7.64 2.91
C TYR A 164 -7.07 7.79 1.65
N ASP A 165 -7.27 9.03 1.20
CA ASP A 165 -7.85 9.34 -0.10
C ASP A 165 -7.26 10.66 -0.64
N GLU A 166 -7.19 10.80 -1.96
CA GLU A 166 -6.60 11.94 -2.65
C GLU A 166 -7.58 12.50 -3.68
N PHE A 167 -7.67 13.82 -3.76
CA PHE A 167 -8.58 14.52 -4.66
C PHE A 167 -7.82 15.62 -5.41
N PRO A 168 -7.75 15.57 -6.75
CA PRO A 168 -7.24 16.70 -7.52
C PRO A 168 -8.19 17.89 -7.34
N VAL A 169 -7.63 19.06 -7.03
CA VAL A 169 -8.36 20.30 -6.84
C VAL A 169 -7.76 21.36 -7.74
N PRO A 170 -8.57 22.07 -8.55
CA PRO A 170 -8.07 23.19 -9.36
C PRO A 170 -7.35 24.23 -8.50
N PRO A 171 -6.39 24.99 -9.04
CA PRO A 171 -5.78 26.08 -8.30
C PRO A 171 -6.80 27.19 -8.03
N GLY A 172 -6.91 27.65 -6.78
CA GLY A 172 -7.92 28.64 -6.41
C GLY A 172 -8.24 28.67 -4.92
N VAL A 173 -9.22 29.50 -4.57
CA VAL A 173 -9.79 29.53 -3.22
C VAL A 173 -10.91 28.50 -3.17
N HIS A 174 -10.78 27.53 -2.27
CA HIS A 174 -11.77 26.48 -2.08
C HIS A 174 -12.26 26.45 -0.64
N SER A 175 -13.53 26.09 -0.47
CA SER A 175 -14.09 25.75 0.83
C SER A 175 -14.05 24.25 1.05
N PHE A 176 -13.38 23.83 2.11
CA PHE A 176 -13.25 22.43 2.51
C PHE A 176 -14.08 22.19 3.76
N ARG A 177 -15.04 21.27 3.67
CA ARG A 177 -15.77 20.77 4.83
C ARG A 177 -15.54 19.27 4.98
N VAL A 178 -14.99 18.87 6.12
CA VAL A 178 -14.71 17.46 6.44
C VAL A 178 -15.51 17.08 7.68
N LEU A 179 -16.27 16.00 7.57
CA LEU A 179 -17.05 15.43 8.68
C LEU A 179 -16.52 14.04 8.99
N LEU A 180 -16.17 13.81 10.25
CA LEU A 180 -15.65 12.57 10.77
C LEU A 180 -16.66 11.98 11.75
N TYR A 181 -17.11 10.76 11.47
CA TYR A 181 -18.01 9.99 12.33
C TYR A 181 -17.28 8.76 12.85
N ASP A 182 -17.26 8.57 14.16
CA ASP A 182 -16.50 7.49 14.80
C ASP A 182 -17.36 6.58 15.70
N THR A 183 -18.66 6.88 15.80
CA THR A 183 -19.65 6.14 16.61
C THR A 183 -20.29 4.95 15.88
N GLY A 184 -19.88 4.69 14.63
CA GLY A 184 -20.50 3.68 13.76
C GLY A 184 -21.87 4.08 13.22
N ARG A 185 -22.43 5.22 13.65
CA ARG A 185 -23.64 5.84 13.11
C ARG A 185 -23.27 7.16 12.45
N LYS A 186 -24.09 7.55 11.46
CA LYS A 186 -23.92 8.78 10.69
C LYS A 186 -25.00 9.80 11.04
N ASP A 187 -25.27 9.91 12.33
CA ASP A 187 -26.27 10.80 12.91
C ASP A 187 -25.65 12.15 13.28
N THR A 188 -24.57 12.13 14.06
CA THR A 188 -23.85 13.33 14.48
C THR A 188 -22.36 13.19 14.18
N PRO A 189 -21.73 14.15 13.48
CA PRO A 189 -20.29 14.12 13.27
C PRO A 189 -19.58 14.33 14.61
N ALA A 190 -18.63 13.45 14.91
CA ALA A 190 -17.79 13.57 16.10
C ALA A 190 -16.83 14.75 15.96
N TYR A 191 -16.31 14.96 14.75
CA TYR A 191 -15.46 16.10 14.42
C TYR A 191 -15.88 16.70 13.09
N ALA A 192 -15.80 18.03 13.01
CA ALA A 192 -16.08 18.78 11.81
C ALA A 192 -14.97 19.82 11.59
N LEU A 193 -14.51 19.91 10.35
CA LEU A 193 -13.65 20.98 9.87
C LEU A 193 -14.42 21.76 8.81
N ASP A 194 -14.39 23.07 8.89
CA ASP A 194 -14.95 23.96 7.86
C ASP A 194 -13.96 25.13 7.67
N GLU A 195 -13.17 25.05 6.61
CA GLU A 195 -12.07 25.99 6.37
C GLU A 195 -12.01 26.38 4.89
N LYS A 196 -11.73 27.66 4.65
CA LYS A 196 -11.42 28.17 3.31
C LYS A 196 -9.91 28.30 3.18
N SER A 197 -9.35 27.63 2.18
CA SER A 197 -7.90 27.66 1.94
C SER A 197 -7.61 27.87 0.45
N VAL A 198 -6.47 28.50 0.19
CA VAL A 198 -5.98 28.72 -1.16
C VAL A 198 -5.11 27.53 -1.53
N VAL A 199 -5.45 26.88 -2.65
CA VAL A 199 -4.68 25.81 -3.24
C VAL A 199 -3.88 26.38 -4.41
N LYS A 200 -2.55 26.36 -4.32
CA LYS A 200 -1.67 26.76 -5.43
C LYS A 200 -1.47 25.61 -6.42
N PRO A 201 -1.08 25.90 -7.67
CA PRO A 201 -0.73 24.87 -8.63
C PRO A 201 0.35 23.95 -8.07
N ARG A 202 0.14 22.63 -8.18
CA ARG A 202 1.06 21.59 -7.68
C ARG A 202 1.30 21.62 -6.16
N GLU A 203 0.46 22.32 -5.40
CA GLU A 203 0.45 22.28 -3.95
C GLU A 203 -0.33 21.06 -3.46
N VAL A 204 0.18 20.43 -2.39
CA VAL A 204 -0.52 19.35 -1.71
C VAL A 204 -1.03 19.90 -0.38
N LYS A 205 -2.35 19.99 -0.24
CA LYS A 205 -3.03 20.25 1.03
C LYS A 205 -3.34 18.94 1.73
N VAL A 206 -3.14 18.88 3.04
CA VAL A 206 -3.36 17.66 3.82
C VAL A 206 -4.34 17.93 4.95
N VAL A 207 -5.40 17.13 5.01
CA VAL A 207 -6.28 17.02 6.17
C VAL A 207 -5.77 15.88 7.03
N TRP A 208 -5.47 16.20 8.29
CA TRP A 208 -5.03 15.24 9.30
C TRP A 208 -5.72 15.50 10.63
N PHE A 209 -5.72 14.49 11.51
CA PHE A 209 -6.31 14.59 12.84
C PHE A 209 -5.23 14.81 13.90
N SER A 210 -5.39 15.83 14.73
CA SER A 210 -4.44 16.17 15.79
C SER A 210 -4.92 15.66 17.14
N ASP A 211 -4.26 14.62 17.66
CA ASP A 211 -4.52 14.08 19.00
C ASP A 211 -4.29 15.12 20.12
N LYS A 212 -3.50 16.17 19.87
CA LYS A 212 -3.21 17.23 20.84
C LYS A 212 -4.31 18.28 20.89
N ALA A 213 -4.85 18.66 19.73
CA ALA A 213 -5.89 19.67 19.61
C ALA A 213 -7.30 19.05 19.65
N ASP A 214 -7.38 17.72 19.55
CA ASP A 214 -8.61 16.94 19.44
C ASP A 214 -9.51 17.45 18.30
N ALA A 215 -8.88 17.71 17.14
CA ALA A 215 -9.51 18.36 16.00
C ALA A 215 -8.90 17.93 14.67
N LEU A 216 -9.70 18.06 13.60
CA LEU A 216 -9.24 17.98 12.23
C LEU A 216 -8.54 19.29 11.84
N ILE A 217 -7.40 19.19 11.15
CA ILE A 217 -6.58 20.33 10.72
C ILE A 217 -6.31 20.19 9.22
N LEU A 218 -6.38 21.31 8.51
CA LEU A 218 -5.95 21.45 7.12
C LEU A 218 -4.63 22.23 7.07
N GLU A 219 -3.63 21.67 6.40
CA GLU A 219 -2.32 22.30 6.17
C GLU A 219 -1.96 22.37 4.68
#